data_AF-A0A382VPS5-F1
#
_entry.id   AF-A0A382VPS5-F1
#
_cell.length_a   1.000
_cell.length_b   1.000
_cell.length_c   1.000
_cell.angle_alpha   90.00
_cell.angle_beta   90.00
_cell.angle_gamma   90.00
#
_symmetry.space_group_name_H-M   'P 1'
#
loop_
_entity.id
_entity.type
_entity.pdbx_description
1 polymer ?
#
loop_
_entity_poly.entity_id
_entity_poly.type
_entity_poly.pdbx_seq_one_letter_code
_entity_poly.pdbx_strand_id
1 'polypeptide(L)'
;MRQSNEIKPIFIAGSERSGTTLLRLMLHAHPRIAIPPQTKYLRKLYKRRLLFGNLQKEKNREKLAVWFFDHFDKSTKMNDLEIDQDSVRKGVLESKSLGAALAVPWICYAKKHGKERWGDKRPYYIHHMEKLRQLYPD
;
A
#
# COMPACT_ATOMS: atom_id res chain seq x y z
N MET A 1 -10.18 17.97 14.53
CA MET A 1 -9.12 16.96 14.73
C MET A 1 -9.69 15.61 14.26
N ARG A 2 -9.39 15.16 13.04
CA ARG A 2 -9.99 13.91 12.51
C ARG A 2 -9.25 12.72 13.12
N GLN A 3 -10.00 11.86 13.81
CA GLN A 3 -9.48 10.60 14.34
C GLN A 3 -8.93 9.75 13.20
N SER A 4 -7.65 9.40 13.32
CA SER A 4 -6.91 8.50 12.46
C SER A 4 -7.32 7.05 12.72
N ASN A 5 -8.42 6.59 12.13
CA ASN A 5 -8.78 5.16 12.23
C ASN A 5 -9.46 4.51 11.03
N GLU A 6 -9.68 5.22 9.91
CA GLU A 6 -10.22 4.59 8.70
C GLU A 6 -9.24 4.70 7.54
N ILE A 7 -8.70 3.56 7.13
CA ILE A 7 -7.85 3.42 5.97
C ILE A 7 -8.75 3.28 4.75
N LYS A 8 -8.91 4.38 3.98
CA LYS A 8 -9.82 4.47 2.82
C LYS A 8 -9.10 4.60 1.47
N PRO A 9 -8.44 3.53 1.00
CA PRO A 9 -7.72 3.52 -0.27
C PRO A 9 -8.64 3.66 -1.47
N ILE A 10 -8.08 4.16 -2.58
CA ILE A 10 -8.70 4.05 -3.90
C ILE A 10 -8.04 2.88 -4.64
N PHE A 11 -8.81 1.85 -5.00
CA PHE A 11 -8.31 0.78 -5.87
C PHE A 11 -8.84 0.93 -7.29
N ILE A 12 -7.93 0.98 -8.25
CA ILE A 12 -8.28 0.90 -9.67
C ILE A 12 -8.06 -0.54 -10.13
N ALA A 13 -9.17 -1.21 -10.42
CA ALA A 13 -9.24 -2.55 -11.00
C ALA A 13 -9.90 -2.49 -12.39
N GLY A 14 -9.66 -3.49 -13.23
CA GLY A 14 -10.31 -3.62 -14.54
C GLY A 14 -9.60 -4.64 -15.41
N SER A 15 -10.18 -4.98 -16.56
CA SER A 15 -9.55 -5.86 -17.54
C SER A 15 -8.23 -5.27 -18.03
N GLU A 16 -7.28 -6.10 -18.44
CA GLU A 16 -6.08 -5.61 -19.12
C GLU A 16 -6.48 -4.82 -20.38
N ARG A 17 -5.67 -3.81 -20.75
CA ARG A 17 -5.89 -2.94 -21.92
C ARG A 17 -7.14 -2.04 -21.88
N SER A 18 -7.85 -1.94 -20.76
CA SER A 18 -9.04 -1.07 -20.57
C SER A 18 -8.75 0.39 -20.18
N GLY A 19 -7.54 0.90 -20.40
CA GLY A 19 -7.22 2.29 -20.05
C GLY A 19 -7.01 2.58 -18.55
N THR A 20 -6.93 1.56 -17.68
CA THR A 20 -6.66 1.75 -16.23
C THR A 20 -5.38 2.54 -15.92
N THR A 21 -4.39 2.52 -16.82
CA THR A 21 -3.20 3.38 -16.68
C THR A 21 -3.54 4.85 -16.89
N LEU A 22 -4.34 5.19 -17.90
CA LEU A 22 -4.78 6.57 -18.15
C LEU A 22 -5.60 7.08 -16.97
N LEU A 23 -6.58 6.30 -16.48
CA LEU A 23 -7.37 6.66 -15.30
C LEU A 23 -6.48 6.89 -14.06
N ARG A 24 -5.48 6.03 -13.84
CA ARG A 24 -4.50 6.19 -12.76
C ARG A 24 -3.72 7.51 -12.87
N LEU A 25 -3.30 7.89 -14.09
CA LEU A 25 -2.59 9.15 -14.32
C LEU A 25 -3.51 10.36 -14.08
N MET A 26 -4.76 10.31 -14.56
CA MET A 26 -5.76 11.37 -14.33
C MET A 26 -6.04 11.57 -12.84
N LEU A 27 -6.26 10.48 -12.09
CA LEU A 27 -6.48 10.56 -10.65
C LEU A 27 -5.23 11.02 -9.90
N HIS A 28 -4.05 10.58 -10.32
CA HIS A 28 -2.81 11.08 -9.72
C HIS A 28 -2.58 12.57 -10.04
N ALA A 29 -3.04 13.11 -11.15
CA ALA A 29 -2.94 14.55 -11.43
C ALA A 29 -3.80 15.41 -10.49
N HIS A 30 -4.80 14.82 -9.82
CA HIS A 30 -5.64 15.54 -8.87
C HIS A 30 -4.82 16.01 -7.63
N PRO A 31 -5.02 17.26 -7.14
CA PRO A 31 -4.22 17.83 -6.06
C PRO A 31 -4.30 17.06 -4.74
N ARG A 32 -5.37 16.31 -4.51
CA ARG A 32 -5.61 15.56 -3.26
C ARG A 32 -5.39 14.05 -3.35
N ILE A 33 -5.10 13.48 -4.52
CA ILE A 33 -5.07 12.01 -4.71
C ILE A 33 -3.72 11.56 -5.26
N ALA A 34 -3.05 10.66 -4.55
CA ALA A 34 -1.83 10.02 -5.00
C ALA A 34 -2.09 8.56 -5.39
N ILE A 35 -1.97 8.24 -6.67
CA ILE A 35 -1.91 6.83 -7.12
C ILE A 35 -0.52 6.56 -7.73
N PRO A 36 0.36 5.84 -7.01
CA PRO A 36 1.73 5.61 -7.43
C PRO A 36 1.83 4.71 -8.68
N PRO A 37 3.04 4.62 -9.28
CA PRO A 37 3.33 3.60 -10.28
C PRO A 37 3.06 2.21 -9.71
N GLN A 38 2.75 1.27 -10.59
CA GLN A 38 2.34 -0.06 -10.17
C GLN A 38 3.49 -0.80 -9.45
N THR A 39 3.26 -1.14 -8.19
CA THR A 39 4.19 -1.95 -7.40
C THR A 39 3.78 -3.43 -7.38
N LYS A 40 4.67 -4.28 -6.85
CA LYS A 40 4.45 -5.73 -6.69
C LYS A 40 4.41 -6.16 -5.21
N TYR A 41 4.73 -5.28 -4.27
CA TYR A 41 4.89 -5.62 -2.85
C TYR A 41 3.60 -6.17 -2.23
N LEU A 42 2.44 -5.53 -2.49
CA LEU A 42 1.17 -5.92 -1.87
C LEU A 42 0.87 -7.41 -2.07
N ARG A 43 0.93 -7.88 -3.32
CA ARG A 43 0.68 -9.29 -3.66
C ARG A 43 1.72 -10.22 -3.04
N LYS A 44 3.00 -9.83 -3.07
CA LYS A 44 4.09 -10.65 -2.51
C LYS A 44 3.94 -10.83 -0.99
N LEU A 45 3.70 -9.74 -0.28
CA LEU A 45 3.53 -9.72 1.16
C LEU A 45 2.23 -10.42 1.57
N TYR A 46 1.11 -10.15 0.88
CA TYR A 46 -0.17 -10.80 1.20
C TYR A 46 -0.10 -12.33 1.10
N LYS A 47 0.62 -12.88 0.13
CA LYS A 47 0.85 -14.33 0.02
C LYS A 47 1.65 -14.89 1.19
N ARG A 48 2.55 -14.09 1.77
CA ARG A 48 3.42 -14.44 2.91
C ARG A 48 2.84 -14.03 4.26
N ARG A 49 1.63 -13.44 4.30
CA ARG A 49 1.09 -12.78 5.50
C ARG A 49 1.08 -13.65 6.76
N LEU A 50 0.90 -14.97 6.60
CA LEU A 50 0.87 -15.92 7.71
C LEU A 50 2.23 -16.08 8.41
N LEU A 51 3.34 -15.78 7.72
CA LEU A 51 4.70 -15.85 8.29
C LEU A 51 4.94 -14.81 9.39
N PHE A 52 4.17 -13.71 9.38
CA PHE A 52 4.32 -12.63 10.36
C PHE A 52 3.49 -12.85 11.61
N GLY A 53 2.44 -13.68 11.56
CA GLY A 53 1.57 -13.94 12.72
C GLY A 53 0.75 -12.73 13.16
N ASN A 54 0.39 -12.67 14.44
CA ASN A 54 -0.45 -11.62 15.00
C ASN A 54 0.32 -10.29 15.14
N LEU A 55 -0.06 -9.27 14.36
CA LEU A 55 0.57 -7.94 14.35
C LEU A 55 0.27 -7.08 15.59
N GLN A 56 -0.57 -7.55 16.52
CA GLN A 56 -0.66 -6.95 17.85
C GLN A 56 0.65 -7.10 18.64
N LYS A 57 1.46 -8.13 18.33
CA LYS A 57 2.77 -8.35 18.94
C LYS A 57 3.85 -7.54 18.24
N GLU A 58 4.64 -6.79 19.00
CA GLU A 58 5.73 -5.94 18.48
C GLU A 58 6.75 -6.73 17.67
N LYS A 59 7.24 -7.86 18.20
CA LYS A 59 8.16 -8.78 17.50
C LYS A 59 7.69 -9.21 16.11
N ASN A 60 6.38 -9.29 15.91
CA ASN A 60 5.80 -9.64 14.60
C ASN A 60 5.79 -8.45 13.64
N ARG A 61 5.58 -7.23 14.15
CA ARG A 61 5.72 -5.99 13.38
C ARG A 61 7.18 -5.73 13.01
N GLU A 62 8.13 -6.04 13.89
CA GLU A 62 9.56 -5.98 13.58
C GLU A 62 9.94 -6.90 12.42
N LYS A 63 9.49 -8.16 12.43
CA LYS A 63 9.70 -9.08 11.30
C LYS A 63 9.12 -8.53 9.99
N LEU A 64 7.94 -7.90 10.06
CA LEU A 64 7.32 -7.28 8.90
C LEU A 64 8.11 -6.05 8.41
N ALA A 65 8.62 -5.24 9.33
CA ALA A 65 9.45 -4.08 9.04
C ALA A 65 10.79 -4.49 8.39
N VAL A 66 11.42 -5.56 8.87
CA VAL A 66 12.60 -6.19 8.25
C VAL A 66 12.27 -6.65 6.83
N TRP A 67 11.12 -7.30 6.61
CA TRP A 67 10.72 -7.71 5.26
C TRP A 67 10.63 -6.52 4.30
N PHE A 68 10.06 -5.39 4.74
CA PHE A 68 9.99 -4.17 3.93
C PHE A 68 11.37 -3.61 3.60
N PHE A 69 12.28 -3.58 4.57
CA PHE A 69 13.67 -3.15 4.37
C PHE A 69 14.38 -4.04 3.35
N ASP A 70 14.34 -5.36 3.54
CA ASP A 70 15.01 -6.34 2.66
C ASP A 70 14.44 -6.38 1.24
N HIS A 71 13.19 -5.93 1.07
CA HIS A 71 12.47 -6.00 -0.21
C HIS A 71 12.16 -4.61 -0.76
N PHE A 72 12.89 -3.58 -0.34
CA PHE A 72 12.83 -2.25 -0.95
C PHE A 72 13.74 -2.24 -2.20
N ASP A 73 13.29 -2.93 -3.26
CA ASP A 73 14.12 -3.25 -4.42
C ASP A 73 13.34 -3.29 -5.74
N LYS A 74 14.04 -3.63 -6.83
CA LYS A 74 13.46 -3.83 -8.17
C LYS A 74 12.43 -4.98 -8.22
N SER A 75 12.54 -5.95 -7.32
CA SER A 75 11.66 -7.11 -7.28
C SER A 75 10.25 -6.71 -6.82
N THR A 76 10.14 -5.78 -5.87
CA THR A 76 8.86 -5.21 -5.41
C THR A 76 8.46 -3.95 -6.17
N LYS A 77 9.42 -3.33 -6.87
CA LYS A 77 9.28 -2.01 -7.51
C LYS A 77 9.01 -0.90 -6.50
N MET A 78 9.47 -1.06 -5.26
CA MET A 78 9.33 0.00 -4.25
C MET A 78 10.35 1.13 -4.45
N ASN A 79 11.50 0.85 -5.09
CA ASN A 79 12.46 1.88 -5.47
C ASN A 79 11.86 2.94 -6.40
N ASP A 80 10.95 2.53 -7.29
CA ASP A 80 10.24 3.41 -8.22
C ASP A 80 9.35 4.44 -7.50
N LEU A 81 9.08 4.25 -6.20
CA LEU A 81 8.31 5.19 -5.39
C LEU A 81 9.18 6.33 -4.84
N GLU A 82 10.49 6.11 -4.72
CA GLU A 82 11.45 7.08 -4.17
C GLU A 82 10.97 7.68 -2.84
N ILE A 83 10.44 6.83 -1.96
CA ILE A 83 9.98 7.20 -0.61
C ILE A 83 11.03 6.82 0.43
N ASP A 84 11.04 7.55 1.54
CA ASP A 84 11.94 7.28 2.66
C ASP A 84 11.63 5.92 3.32
N GLN A 85 12.63 5.04 3.34
CA GLN A 85 12.49 3.68 3.87
C GLN A 85 12.31 3.67 5.39
N ASP A 86 12.94 4.61 6.11
CA ASP A 86 12.81 4.70 7.57
C ASP A 86 11.41 5.11 7.99
N SER A 87 10.79 6.03 7.25
CA SER A 87 9.38 6.39 7.42
C SER A 87 8.45 5.19 7.21
N VAL A 88 8.73 4.36 6.20
CA VAL A 88 7.97 3.12 5.97
C VAL A 88 8.17 2.15 7.13
N ARG A 89 9.42 1.95 7.57
CA ARG A 89 9.76 1.08 8.69
C ARG A 89 9.02 1.49 9.97
N LYS A 90 9.06 2.78 10.32
CA LYS A 90 8.36 3.34 11.50
C LYS A 90 6.85 3.13 11.40
N GLY A 91 6.24 3.48 10.27
CA GLY A 91 4.79 3.29 10.08
C GLY A 91 4.36 1.82 10.18
N VAL A 92 5.18 0.88 9.72
CA VAL A 92 4.92 -0.56 9.83
C VAL A 92 5.02 -1.02 11.30
N LEU A 93 5.99 -0.51 12.07
CA LEU A 93 6.12 -0.80 13.50
C LEU A 93 4.92 -0.29 14.32
N GLU A 94 4.23 0.75 13.86
CA GLU A 94 3.02 1.29 14.50
C GLU A 94 1.73 0.57 14.04
N SER A 95 1.79 -0.22 12.97
CA SER A 95 0.63 -0.82 12.33
C SER A 95 0.15 -2.11 13.00
N LYS A 96 -1.02 -2.06 13.65
CA LYS A 96 -1.61 -3.21 14.36
C LYS A 96 -2.46 -4.15 13.50
N SER A 97 -2.65 -3.83 12.22
CA SER A 97 -3.37 -4.66 11.25
C SER A 97 -2.56 -4.81 9.97
N LEU A 98 -2.84 -5.87 9.21
CA LEU A 98 -2.16 -6.11 7.95
C LEU A 98 -2.50 -5.03 6.92
N GLY A 99 -3.76 -4.59 6.86
CA GLY A 99 -4.18 -3.47 6.01
C GLY A 99 -3.42 -2.19 6.33
N ALA A 100 -3.31 -1.84 7.62
CA ALA A 100 -2.52 -0.68 8.06
C ALA A 100 -1.06 -0.77 7.62
N ALA A 101 -0.40 -1.90 7.86
CA ALA A 101 1.01 -2.07 7.49
C ALA A 101 1.21 -2.02 5.96
N LEU A 102 0.30 -2.62 5.20
CA LEU A 102 0.33 -2.60 3.74
C LEU A 102 0.04 -1.21 3.14
N ALA A 103 -0.67 -0.36 3.88
CA ALA A 103 -0.99 1.00 3.49
C ALA A 103 0.20 1.98 3.61
N VAL A 104 1.15 1.70 4.50
CA VAL A 104 2.24 2.62 4.86
C VAL A 104 3.02 3.14 3.63
N PRO A 105 3.45 2.31 2.66
CA PRO A 105 4.17 2.83 1.50
C PRO A 105 3.35 3.83 0.67
N TRP A 106 2.04 3.59 0.52
CA TRP A 106 1.16 4.50 -0.20
C TRP A 106 0.89 5.80 0.57
N ILE A 107 0.80 5.72 1.90
CA ILE A 107 0.70 6.89 2.78
C ILE A 107 1.97 7.75 2.68
N CYS A 108 3.15 7.13 2.76
CA CYS A 108 4.43 7.81 2.57
C CYS A 108 4.54 8.47 1.20
N TYR A 109 4.10 7.76 0.14
CA TYR A 109 4.07 8.30 -1.21
C TYR A 109 3.14 9.52 -1.33
N ALA A 110 1.93 9.45 -0.76
CA ALA A 110 1.02 10.58 -0.77
C ALA A 110 1.57 11.79 -0.01
N LYS A 111 2.19 11.56 1.17
CA LYS A 111 2.88 12.60 1.94
C LYS A 111 4.00 13.27 1.13
N LYS A 112 4.84 12.49 0.44
CA LYS A 112 5.90 13.02 -0.45
C LYS A 112 5.34 13.97 -1.51
N HIS A 113 4.13 13.70 -2.01
CA HIS A 113 3.47 14.52 -3.03
C HIS A 113 2.51 15.59 -2.47
N GLY A 114 2.45 15.78 -1.14
CA GLY A 114 1.56 16.76 -0.50
C GLY A 114 0.07 16.41 -0.63
N LYS A 115 -0.28 15.13 -0.80
CA LYS A 115 -1.65 14.66 -1.07
C LYS A 115 -2.24 13.92 0.11
N GLU A 116 -3.54 14.12 0.32
CA GLU A 116 -4.26 13.55 1.47
C GLU A 116 -4.73 12.12 1.26
N ARG A 117 -5.21 11.81 0.05
CA ARG A 117 -5.73 10.50 -0.32
C ARG A 117 -4.73 9.73 -1.14
N TRP A 118 -4.85 8.41 -1.08
CA TRP A 118 -3.96 7.51 -1.77
C TRP A 118 -4.69 6.28 -2.27
N GLY A 119 -4.03 5.53 -3.13
CA GLY A 119 -4.59 4.34 -3.74
C GLY A 119 -3.54 3.50 -4.44
N ASP A 120 -4.01 2.48 -5.15
CA ASP A 120 -3.17 1.64 -5.99
C ASP A 120 -3.93 1.19 -7.24
N LYS A 121 -3.19 1.02 -8.33
CA LYS A 121 -3.74 0.50 -9.59
C LYS A 121 -3.18 -0.86 -9.90
N ARG A 122 -4.07 -1.82 -10.11
CA ARG A 122 -3.73 -3.12 -10.67
C ARG A 122 -4.93 -3.71 -11.40
N PRO A 123 -4.82 -3.98 -12.72
CA PRO A 123 -5.91 -4.62 -13.47
C PRO A 123 -6.43 -5.88 -12.78
N TYR A 124 -5.51 -6.78 -12.38
CA TYR A 124 -5.82 -8.06 -11.74
C TYR A 124 -6.53 -7.97 -10.37
N TYR A 125 -6.72 -6.77 -9.78
CA TYR A 125 -7.53 -6.65 -8.56
C TYR A 125 -8.98 -7.09 -8.73
N ILE A 126 -9.49 -7.17 -9.97
CA ILE A 126 -10.81 -7.74 -10.27
C ILE A 126 -11.01 -9.13 -9.66
N HIS A 127 -9.96 -9.95 -9.55
CA HIS A 127 -10.04 -11.30 -8.97
C HIS A 127 -9.84 -11.33 -7.45
N HIS A 128 -9.62 -10.18 -6.82
CA HIS A 128 -9.22 -10.06 -5.41
C HIS A 128 -10.01 -8.97 -4.66
N MET A 129 -11.11 -8.48 -5.21
CA MET A 129 -11.91 -7.41 -4.63
C MET A 129 -12.36 -7.73 -3.20
N GLU A 130 -12.80 -8.97 -2.92
CA GLU A 130 -13.18 -9.40 -1.57
C GLU A 130 -12.02 -9.33 -0.57
N LYS A 131 -10.81 -9.73 -0.99
CA LYS A 131 -9.62 -9.67 -0.14
C LYS A 131 -9.20 -8.23 0.14
N LEU A 132 -9.35 -7.35 -0.86
CA LEU A 132 -9.13 -5.91 -0.66
C LEU A 132 -10.14 -5.35 0.34
N ARG A 133 -11.44 -5.70 0.22
CA ARG A 133 -12.48 -5.29 1.17
C ARG A 133 -12.24 -5.82 2.59
N GLN A 134 -11.68 -7.03 2.73
CA GLN A 134 -11.28 -7.56 4.04
C GLN A 134 -10.09 -6.81 4.66
N LEU A 135 -9.14 -6.35 3.85
CA LEU A 135 -8.02 -5.53 4.32
C LEU A 135 -8.43 -4.08 4.61
N TYR A 136 -9.42 -3.57 3.85
CA TYR A 136 -9.86 -2.19 3.84
C TYR A 136 -11.41 -2.15 3.73
N PRO A 137 -12.13 -2.17 4.86
CA PRO A 137 -13.59 -2.28 4.88
C PRO A 137 -14.38 -1.05 4.42
N ASP A 138 -13.75 0.13 4.37
CA ASP A 138 -14.35 1.43 4.04
C ASP A 138 -13.83 2.00 2.71
#